data_AF-A0A341EG15-F1
#
_entry.id   AF-A0A341EG15-F1
#
_cell.length_a   1.000
_cell.length_b   1.000
_cell.length_c   1.000
_cell.angle_alpha   90.00
_cell.angle_beta   90.00
_cell.angle_gamma   90.00
#
_symmetry.space_group_name_H-M   'P 1'
#
loop_
_entity.id
_entity.type
_entity.pdbx_description
1 polymer ?
#
loop_
_entity_poly.entity_id
_entity_poly.type
_entity_poly.pdbx_seq_one_letter_code
_entity_poly.pdbx_strand_id
1 'polypeptide(L)'
;MLRSGVIAKKVGMTRLFMEDGKQIPVTVLQLDKLQVVAQRTADRDGYTAVQLGAGSAKAKRTSQAMRGHFAAAKVEPKRKVAEFRVDADAMLDVGEEIIADHYFAGQYVDVAGTSIGKGFAGAMKRHNFGGLRATHGVSISHRSHGSTGQCQDPGKVFKGKKMAGHMGAARVTTQNLEVVKTDSARGLIMVKGAVPGSKGGWVTVKDAVKKPFPEDAILPAALKSAAEEAAKAAEEAAAAAAAEAEAEAKRLAEEQAAQEAEALKAAEAEIAAEGSDADNSDADADKKEGDA
;
A
#
# COMPACT_ATOMS: atom_id res chain seq x y z
N MET A 1 0.63 8.16 19.57
CA MET A 1 -0.14 8.43 18.33
C MET A 1 -0.82 7.15 17.88
N LEU A 2 -2.14 7.14 17.84
CA LEU A 2 -3.02 6.10 17.33
C LEU A 2 -3.78 6.67 16.13
N ARG A 3 -3.38 6.29 14.92
CA ARG A 3 -4.17 6.56 13.70
C ARG A 3 -5.03 5.35 13.33
N SER A 4 -5.99 5.57 12.42
CA SER A 4 -6.90 4.50 12.02
C SER A 4 -6.14 3.34 11.37
N GLY A 5 -6.59 2.11 11.60
CA GLY A 5 -6.13 0.97 10.80
C GLY A 5 -6.94 0.84 9.51
N VAL A 6 -6.74 -0.25 8.78
CA VAL A 6 -7.47 -0.57 7.55
C VAL A 6 -8.08 -1.97 7.60
N ILE A 7 -9.16 -2.17 6.84
CA ILE A 7 -9.74 -3.49 6.60
C ILE A 7 -9.32 -3.93 5.20
N ALA A 8 -8.66 -5.06 5.10
CA ALA A 8 -8.17 -5.61 3.84
C ALA A 8 -8.64 -7.05 3.64
N LYS A 9 -8.70 -7.47 2.39
CA LYS A 9 -9.02 -8.84 1.99
C LYS A 9 -7.72 -9.57 1.62
N LYS A 10 -7.48 -10.72 2.21
CA LYS A 10 -6.32 -11.55 1.89
C LYS A 10 -6.49 -12.18 0.51
N VAL A 11 -5.76 -11.72 -0.50
CA VAL A 11 -5.85 -12.23 -1.88
C VAL A 11 -5.05 -13.52 -2.04
N GLY A 12 -3.88 -13.61 -1.41
CA GLY A 12 -3.01 -14.78 -1.56
C GLY A 12 -1.59 -14.49 -1.09
N MET A 13 -0.69 -15.43 -1.37
CA MET A 13 0.74 -15.27 -1.12
C MET A 13 1.49 -15.34 -2.45
N THR A 14 2.54 -14.53 -2.56
CA THR A 14 3.49 -14.54 -3.67
C THR A 14 4.89 -14.32 -3.12
N ARG A 15 5.88 -14.26 -4.01
CA ARG A 15 7.27 -13.91 -3.69
C ARG A 15 7.67 -12.67 -4.47
N LEU A 16 8.43 -11.78 -3.83
CA LEU A 16 9.10 -10.66 -4.49
C LEU A 16 10.60 -10.94 -4.53
N PHE A 17 11.22 -10.59 -5.64
CA PHE A 17 12.66 -10.58 -5.80
C PHE A 17 13.14 -9.14 -5.62
N MET A 18 14.02 -8.93 -4.66
CA MET A 18 14.66 -7.63 -4.43
C MET A 18 15.86 -7.45 -5.36
N GLU A 19 16.28 -6.20 -5.52
CA GLU A 19 17.47 -5.85 -6.30
C GLU A 19 18.73 -6.54 -5.77
N ASP A 20 18.83 -6.73 -4.45
CA ASP A 20 19.86 -7.54 -3.77
C ASP A 20 19.87 -9.05 -4.13
N GLY A 21 18.94 -9.53 -4.96
CA GLY A 21 18.76 -10.96 -5.26
C GLY A 21 18.04 -11.76 -4.16
N LYS A 22 17.62 -11.12 -3.05
CA LYS A 22 16.87 -11.77 -1.97
C LYS A 22 15.43 -12.10 -2.41
N GLN A 23 14.97 -13.31 -2.10
CA GLN A 23 13.58 -13.72 -2.28
C GLN A 23 12.78 -13.54 -0.99
N ILE A 24 11.78 -12.66 -1.01
CA ILE A 24 10.95 -12.37 0.17
C ILE A 24 9.53 -12.93 -0.05
N PRO A 25 9.03 -13.84 0.81
CA PRO A 25 7.65 -14.29 0.76
C PRO A 25 6.72 -13.19 1.27
N VAL A 26 5.72 -12.82 0.48
CA VAL A 26 4.76 -11.76 0.82
C VAL A 26 3.32 -12.25 0.72
N THR A 27 2.48 -11.76 1.61
CA THR A 27 1.02 -11.88 1.52
C THR A 27 0.46 -10.61 0.88
N VAL A 28 -0.37 -10.77 -0.15
CA VAL A 28 -1.07 -9.68 -0.82
C VAL A 28 -2.41 -9.42 -0.12
N LEU A 29 -2.58 -8.21 0.38
CA LEU A 29 -3.79 -7.70 1.00
C LEU A 29 -4.41 -6.63 0.09
N GLN A 30 -5.69 -6.75 -0.22
CA GLN A 30 -6.41 -5.80 -1.07
C GLN A 30 -7.36 -4.95 -0.23
N LEU A 31 -7.29 -3.63 -0.39
CA LEU A 31 -8.33 -2.72 0.05
C LEU A 31 -9.44 -2.70 -1.00
N ASP A 32 -10.66 -2.97 -0.56
CA ASP A 32 -11.85 -3.01 -1.42
C ASP A 32 -12.82 -1.95 -0.92
N LYS A 33 -12.83 -0.77 -1.55
CA LYS A 33 -13.67 0.39 -1.22
C LYS A 33 -13.76 0.67 0.28
N LEU A 34 -12.62 0.91 0.92
CA LEU A 34 -12.53 1.12 2.37
C LEU A 34 -12.97 2.53 2.74
N GLN A 35 -14.16 2.67 3.32
CA GLN A 35 -14.74 3.98 3.64
C GLN A 35 -15.08 4.12 5.12
N VAL A 36 -15.04 5.36 5.61
CA VAL A 36 -15.49 5.72 6.96
C VAL A 36 -17.03 5.71 6.99
N VAL A 37 -17.59 4.88 7.87
CA VAL A 37 -19.04 4.72 8.02
C VAL A 37 -19.58 5.54 9.18
N ALA A 38 -18.86 5.58 10.29
CA ALA A 38 -19.29 6.31 11.47
C ALA A 38 -18.10 6.72 12.33
N GLN A 39 -18.32 7.77 13.09
CA GLN A 39 -17.39 8.27 14.10
C GLN A 39 -17.94 7.96 15.50
N ARG A 40 -17.09 7.53 16.43
CA ARG A 40 -17.38 7.36 17.86
C ARG A 40 -16.62 8.43 18.63
N THR A 41 -17.33 9.17 19.47
CA THR A 41 -16.76 10.27 20.26
C THR A 41 -16.81 9.94 21.74
N ALA A 42 -15.89 10.53 22.52
CA ALA A 42 -15.81 10.31 23.96
C ALA A 42 -17.13 10.67 24.68
N ASP A 43 -17.78 11.77 24.29
CA ASP A 43 -19.00 12.24 24.96
C ASP A 43 -20.21 11.34 24.72
N ARG A 44 -20.35 10.78 23.51
CA ARG A 44 -21.52 9.96 23.14
C ARG A 44 -21.33 8.48 23.45
N ASP A 45 -20.13 7.94 23.18
CA ASP A 45 -19.87 6.50 23.23
C ASP A 45 -18.89 6.09 24.34
N GLY A 46 -18.25 7.05 25.03
CA GLY A 46 -17.28 6.80 26.09
C GLY A 46 -15.87 6.46 25.59
N TYR A 47 -15.62 6.53 24.28
CA TYR A 47 -14.31 6.33 23.67
C TYR A 47 -14.23 6.94 22.26
N THR A 48 -13.01 7.25 21.81
CA THR A 48 -12.76 7.77 20.46
C THR A 48 -12.39 6.63 19.51
N ALA A 49 -13.15 6.49 18.42
CA ALA A 49 -12.88 5.50 17.38
C ALA A 49 -13.49 5.88 16.03
N VAL A 50 -12.87 5.38 14.96
CA VAL A 50 -13.43 5.44 13.61
C VAL A 50 -13.96 4.05 13.24
N GLN A 51 -15.19 4.00 12.74
CA GLN A 51 -15.79 2.80 12.20
C GLN A 51 -15.60 2.77 10.69
N LEU A 52 -14.86 1.78 10.21
CA LEU A 52 -14.58 1.59 8.79
C LEU A 52 -15.42 0.44 8.22
N GLY A 53 -15.78 0.58 6.94
CA GLY A 53 -16.48 -0.42 6.18
C GLY A 53 -15.76 -0.76 4.87
N ALA A 54 -15.60 -2.04 4.59
CA ALA A 54 -14.94 -2.55 3.39
C ALA A 54 -15.82 -3.54 2.60
N GLY A 55 -15.58 -3.57 1.30
CA GLY A 55 -16.25 -4.38 0.30
C GLY A 55 -17.69 -3.98 0.03
N SER A 56 -18.23 -4.42 -1.10
CA SER A 56 -19.62 -4.16 -1.46
C SER A 56 -20.57 -5.29 -1.00
N ALA A 57 -21.74 -4.90 -0.50
CA ALA A 57 -22.85 -5.78 -0.20
C ALA A 57 -24.10 -5.34 -0.96
N LYS A 58 -24.85 -6.29 -1.52
CA LYS A 58 -26.14 -5.99 -2.17
C LYS A 58 -27.13 -5.50 -1.12
N ALA A 59 -27.85 -4.41 -1.40
CA ALA A 59 -28.84 -3.84 -0.48
C ALA A 59 -29.90 -4.88 -0.04
N LYS A 60 -30.37 -5.73 -0.96
CA LYS A 60 -31.33 -6.81 -0.67
C LYS A 60 -30.81 -7.85 0.34
N ARG A 61 -29.50 -8.06 0.42
CA ARG A 61 -28.87 -9.00 1.38
C ARG A 61 -28.48 -8.32 2.70
N THR A 62 -28.72 -7.02 2.83
CA THR A 62 -28.36 -6.23 4.01
C THR A 62 -29.62 -6.02 4.86
N SER A 63 -29.50 -6.24 6.17
CA SER A 63 -30.61 -6.02 7.11
C SER A 63 -31.05 -4.56 7.09
N GLN A 64 -32.32 -4.30 7.43
CA GLN A 64 -32.89 -2.95 7.41
C GLN A 64 -32.14 -1.99 8.35
N ALA A 65 -31.78 -2.45 9.56
CA ALA A 65 -31.01 -1.66 10.52
C ALA A 65 -29.66 -1.21 9.95
N MET A 66 -28.91 -2.13 9.33
CA MET A 66 -27.63 -1.78 8.70
C MET A 66 -27.81 -0.87 7.49
N ARG A 67 -28.90 -1.03 6.72
CA ARG A 67 -29.21 -0.11 5.60
C ARG A 67 -29.44 1.32 6.10
N GLY A 68 -30.20 1.49 7.19
CA GLY A 68 -30.39 2.80 7.82
C GLY A 68 -29.07 3.41 8.30
N HIS A 69 -28.21 2.58 8.91
CA HIS A 69 -26.88 2.98 9.35
C HIS A 69 -26.00 3.50 8.20
N PHE A 70 -25.94 2.77 7.09
CA PHE A 70 -25.17 3.20 5.91
C PHE A 70 -25.80 4.41 5.20
N ALA A 71 -27.13 4.52 5.19
CA ALA A 71 -27.84 5.65 4.60
C ALA A 71 -27.60 6.96 5.36
N ALA A 72 -27.55 6.92 6.69
CA ALA A 72 -27.19 8.08 7.52
C ALA A 72 -25.79 8.61 7.19
N ALA A 73 -24.87 7.71 6.88
CA ALA A 73 -23.51 8.03 6.43
C ALA A 73 -23.41 8.38 4.94
N LYS A 74 -24.49 8.24 4.15
CA LYS A 74 -24.51 8.36 2.69
C LYS A 74 -23.51 7.43 1.96
N VAL A 75 -23.24 6.27 2.54
CA VAL A 75 -22.26 5.29 2.04
C VAL A 75 -22.97 4.04 1.49
N GLU A 76 -22.41 3.40 0.46
CA GLU A 76 -22.89 2.12 -0.05
C GLU A 76 -22.84 1.02 1.03
N PRO A 77 -23.81 0.07 1.08
CA PRO A 77 -23.77 -1.02 2.05
C PRO A 77 -22.46 -1.82 1.97
N LYS A 78 -21.74 -1.89 3.10
CA LYS A 78 -20.43 -2.54 3.18
C LYS A 78 -20.52 -4.00 3.63
N ARG A 79 -19.58 -4.83 3.17
CA ARG A 79 -19.54 -6.26 3.52
C ARG A 79 -19.03 -6.50 4.92
N LYS A 80 -17.99 -5.79 5.32
CA LYS A 80 -17.34 -5.95 6.62
C LYS A 80 -17.17 -4.59 7.27
N VAL A 81 -17.54 -4.51 8.54
CA VAL A 81 -17.38 -3.32 9.37
C VAL A 81 -16.46 -3.66 10.54
N ALA A 82 -15.57 -2.75 10.90
CA ALA A 82 -14.71 -2.86 12.08
C ALA A 82 -14.40 -1.46 12.63
N GLU A 83 -14.14 -1.40 13.93
CA GLU A 83 -13.79 -0.16 14.63
C GLU A 83 -12.29 -0.12 14.96
N PHE A 84 -11.72 1.06 14.82
CA PHE A 84 -10.34 1.35 15.15
C PHE A 84 -10.32 2.50 16.16
N ARG A 85 -9.68 2.25 17.31
CA ARG A 85 -9.42 3.32 18.28
C ARG A 85 -8.38 4.25 17.69
N VAL A 86 -8.68 5.55 17.77
CA VAL A 86 -7.83 6.62 17.26
C VAL A 86 -7.71 7.71 18.32
N ASP A 87 -6.64 8.49 18.25
CA ASP A 87 -6.52 9.74 19.01
C ASP A 87 -7.50 10.78 18.44
N ALA A 88 -7.86 11.79 19.25
CA ALA A 88 -8.83 12.83 18.84
C ALA A 88 -8.36 13.61 17.60
N ASP A 89 -7.05 13.81 17.48
CA ASP A 89 -6.43 14.53 16.35
C ASP A 89 -6.35 13.70 15.05
N ALA A 90 -6.58 12.39 15.15
CA ALA A 90 -6.55 11.45 14.01
C ALA A 90 -7.94 11.00 13.57
N MET A 91 -8.97 11.82 13.85
CA MET A 91 -10.35 11.55 13.48
C MET A 91 -10.56 11.77 11.97
N LEU A 92 -11.35 10.90 11.35
CA LEU A 92 -11.62 10.95 9.92
C LEU A 92 -13.08 11.23 9.66
N ASP A 93 -13.36 12.10 8.68
CA ASP A 93 -14.71 12.46 8.27
C ASP A 93 -15.49 11.28 7.69
N VAL A 94 -16.80 11.28 7.94
CA VAL A 94 -17.69 10.21 7.47
C VAL A 94 -17.85 10.32 5.95
N GLY A 95 -17.69 9.20 5.24
CA GLY A 95 -17.76 9.13 3.78
C GLY A 95 -16.40 9.09 3.09
N GLU A 96 -15.33 9.47 3.78
CA GLU A 96 -13.97 9.46 3.23
C GLU A 96 -13.48 8.03 2.92
N GLU A 97 -12.71 7.90 1.84
CA GLU A 97 -12.13 6.62 1.38
C GLU A 97 -10.61 6.59 1.66
N ILE A 98 -10.15 5.51 2.29
CA ILE A 98 -8.73 5.30 2.63
C ILE A 98 -8.06 4.43 1.55
N ILE A 99 -6.94 4.90 1.02
CA ILE A 99 -6.15 4.21 -0.03
C ILE A 99 -5.02 3.36 0.55
N ALA A 100 -4.40 2.52 -0.31
CA ALA A 100 -3.34 1.60 0.10
C ALA A 100 -2.06 2.31 0.58
N ASP A 101 -1.81 3.54 0.10
CA ASP A 101 -0.65 4.37 0.47
C ASP A 101 -0.70 4.86 1.92
N HIS A 102 -1.77 4.54 2.65
CA HIS A 102 -1.83 4.76 4.10
C HIS A 102 -0.67 4.08 4.85
N TYR A 103 -0.12 3.01 4.27
CA TYR A 103 1.15 2.42 4.70
C TYR A 103 2.20 2.59 3.60
N PHE A 104 3.46 2.65 4.00
CA PHE A 104 4.59 2.78 3.10
C PHE A 104 5.59 1.63 3.27
N ALA A 105 6.51 1.47 2.31
CA ALA A 105 7.51 0.41 2.35
C ALA A 105 8.48 0.58 3.53
N GLY A 106 8.77 -0.50 4.25
CA GLY A 106 9.61 -0.51 5.46
C GLY A 106 8.83 -0.32 6.77
N GLN A 107 7.56 0.08 6.70
CA GLN A 107 6.71 0.23 7.88
C GLN A 107 6.34 -1.11 8.53
N TYR A 108 6.30 -1.15 9.87
CA TYR A 108 5.83 -2.31 10.61
C TYR A 108 4.34 -2.22 10.98
N VAL A 109 3.62 -3.32 10.74
CA VAL A 109 2.18 -3.45 10.97
C VAL A 109 1.81 -4.70 11.75
N ASP A 110 0.69 -4.62 12.47
CA ASP A 110 0.04 -5.73 13.15
C ASP A 110 -1.22 -6.14 12.35
N VAL A 111 -1.30 -7.42 11.97
CA VAL A 111 -2.43 -7.94 11.18
C VAL A 111 -3.24 -8.93 12.01
N ALA A 112 -4.50 -8.59 12.24
CA ALA A 112 -5.45 -9.45 12.95
C ALA A 112 -6.49 -10.04 12.00
N GLY A 113 -6.79 -11.31 12.18
CA GLY A 113 -7.76 -12.03 11.35
C GLY A 113 -8.29 -13.27 12.06
N THR A 114 -9.29 -13.92 11.46
CA THR A 114 -9.79 -15.19 11.96
C THR A 114 -8.93 -16.32 11.42
N SER A 115 -8.33 -17.10 12.31
CA SER A 115 -7.49 -18.26 11.95
C SER A 115 -8.31 -19.35 11.24
N ILE A 116 -7.66 -20.15 10.40
CA ILE A 116 -8.31 -21.25 9.68
C ILE A 116 -8.86 -22.28 10.68
N GLY A 117 -10.16 -22.56 10.59
CA GLY A 117 -10.82 -23.59 11.38
C GLY A 117 -10.30 -24.99 11.05
N LYS A 118 -9.99 -25.78 12.07
CA LYS A 118 -9.52 -27.17 11.95
C LYS A 118 -10.51 -28.18 12.55
N GLY A 119 -11.72 -27.72 12.91
CA GLY A 119 -12.77 -28.54 13.53
C GLY A 119 -12.39 -29.02 14.93
N PHE A 120 -12.92 -30.18 15.32
CA PHE A 120 -12.55 -30.86 16.56
C PHE A 120 -11.16 -31.51 16.41
N ALA A 121 -10.17 -30.99 17.12
CA ALA A 121 -8.80 -31.47 17.09
C ALA A 121 -8.46 -32.27 18.36
N GLY A 122 -7.82 -33.42 18.18
CA GLY A 122 -7.25 -34.23 19.26
C GLY A 122 -6.10 -33.53 19.99
N ALA A 123 -5.71 -34.07 21.15
CA ALA A 123 -4.72 -33.44 22.04
C ALA A 123 -3.35 -33.22 21.38
N MET A 124 -2.88 -34.17 20.55
CA MET A 124 -1.62 -34.04 19.82
C MET A 124 -1.64 -32.86 18.84
N LYS A 125 -2.70 -32.71 18.03
CA LYS A 125 -2.79 -31.63 17.03
C LYS A 125 -3.05 -30.26 17.67
N ARG A 126 -3.82 -30.22 18.77
CA ARG A 126 -4.23 -28.97 19.43
C ARG A 126 -3.14 -28.41 20.35
N HIS A 127 -2.40 -29.27 21.05
CA HIS A 127 -1.45 -28.89 22.10
C HIS A 127 -0.03 -29.46 21.91
N ASN A 128 0.26 -30.11 20.77
CA ASN A 128 1.56 -30.71 20.46
C ASN A 128 2.01 -31.77 21.50
N PHE A 129 1.09 -32.56 22.05
CA PHE A 129 1.42 -33.68 22.95
C PHE A 129 2.17 -34.80 22.21
N GLY A 130 3.11 -35.47 22.90
CA GLY A 130 4.01 -36.48 22.32
C GLY A 130 3.39 -37.84 21.97
N GLY A 131 2.22 -38.18 22.54
CA GLY A 131 1.59 -39.49 22.35
C GLY A 131 2.28 -40.62 23.13
N LEU A 132 1.86 -41.86 22.90
CA LEU A 132 2.45 -43.07 23.49
C LEU A 132 3.25 -43.85 22.44
N ARG A 133 4.00 -44.87 22.89
CA ARG A 133 4.74 -45.78 22.00
C ARG A 133 3.79 -46.47 21.01
N ALA A 134 4.31 -46.83 19.84
CA ALA A 134 3.52 -47.49 18.80
C ALA A 134 3.53 -49.02 18.87
N THR A 135 4.69 -49.64 19.16
CA THR A 135 4.90 -51.08 18.96
C THR A 135 5.10 -51.90 20.24
N HIS A 136 5.44 -51.25 21.36
CA HIS A 136 5.79 -51.94 22.61
C HIS A 136 4.60 -52.01 23.58
N GLY A 137 3.63 -52.89 23.28
CA GLY A 137 2.58 -53.29 24.22
C GLY A 137 1.48 -52.25 24.49
N VAL A 138 1.45 -51.14 23.75
CA VAL A 138 0.40 -50.12 23.88
C VAL A 138 -0.88 -50.62 23.21
N SER A 139 -1.95 -50.77 23.99
CA SER A 139 -3.27 -51.15 23.46
C SER A 139 -4.11 -49.90 23.21
N ILE A 140 -4.41 -49.62 21.93
CA ILE A 140 -5.39 -48.63 21.40
C ILE A 140 -5.10 -47.15 21.74
N SER A 141 -4.19 -46.85 22.68
CA SER A 141 -4.00 -45.54 23.29
C SER A 141 -2.86 -44.70 22.68
N HIS A 142 -2.33 -45.07 21.52
CA HIS A 142 -1.21 -44.43 20.82
C HIS A 142 -1.29 -42.90 20.75
N ARG A 143 -2.50 -42.36 20.55
CA ARG A 143 -2.77 -40.91 20.40
C ARG A 143 -3.64 -40.35 21.52
N SER A 144 -3.78 -41.08 22.62
CA SER A 144 -4.55 -40.67 23.79
C SER A 144 -3.94 -39.45 24.48
N HIS A 145 -4.72 -38.78 25.33
CA HIS A 145 -4.27 -37.59 26.05
C HIS A 145 -3.44 -37.90 27.31
N GLY A 146 -3.28 -39.17 27.69
CA GLY A 146 -2.61 -39.58 28.94
C GLY A 146 -3.40 -39.22 30.20
N SER A 147 -2.74 -39.06 31.35
CA SER A 147 -3.43 -38.70 32.59
C SER A 147 -3.96 -37.25 32.58
N THR A 148 -5.17 -37.04 33.09
CA THR A 148 -5.80 -35.71 33.21
C THR A 148 -5.60 -35.05 34.57
N GLY A 149 -5.23 -35.80 35.61
CA GLY A 149 -5.11 -35.31 36.99
C GLY A 149 -4.48 -36.32 37.96
N GLN A 150 -4.46 -35.96 39.23
CA GLN A 150 -4.04 -36.82 40.34
C GLN A 150 -5.24 -37.64 40.87
N CYS A 151 -4.98 -38.56 41.80
CA CYS A 151 -5.99 -39.41 42.44
C CYS A 151 -6.77 -38.64 43.54
N GLN A 152 -6.62 -39.02 44.82
CA GLN A 152 -7.48 -38.56 45.92
C GLN A 152 -7.43 -37.03 46.13
N ASP A 153 -6.25 -36.45 46.26
CA ASP A 153 -6.07 -35.01 46.39
C ASP A 153 -5.44 -34.46 45.10
N PRO A 154 -6.15 -33.61 44.31
CA PRO A 154 -7.34 -32.81 44.61
C PRO A 154 -8.69 -33.41 44.17
N GLY A 155 -8.74 -34.67 43.71
CA GLY A 155 -9.99 -35.36 43.35
C GLY A 155 -10.76 -34.77 42.15
N LYS A 156 -10.11 -33.91 41.36
CA LYS A 156 -10.73 -33.22 40.21
C LYS A 156 -9.72 -32.85 39.14
N VAL A 157 -10.22 -32.59 37.93
CA VAL A 157 -9.44 -31.97 36.86
C VAL A 157 -9.47 -30.45 37.01
N PHE A 158 -8.30 -29.81 37.01
CA PHE A 158 -8.20 -28.35 37.10
C PHE A 158 -8.78 -27.63 35.87
N LYS A 159 -9.35 -26.45 36.09
CA LYS A 159 -9.79 -25.56 35.01
C LYS A 159 -8.62 -25.18 34.11
N GLY A 160 -8.86 -25.08 32.80
CA GLY A 160 -7.80 -24.78 31.83
C GLY A 160 -6.91 -25.97 31.46
N LYS A 161 -7.19 -27.18 31.96
CA LYS A 161 -6.46 -28.40 31.54
C LYS A 161 -6.56 -28.57 30.02
N LYS A 162 -5.40 -28.76 29.39
CA LYS A 162 -5.27 -28.96 27.94
C LYS A 162 -5.91 -30.30 27.53
N MET A 163 -7.01 -30.23 26.76
CA MET A 163 -7.74 -31.38 26.23
C MET A 163 -8.03 -31.21 24.73
N ALA A 164 -8.56 -32.26 24.09
CA ALA A 164 -9.11 -32.16 22.74
C ALA A 164 -10.26 -31.13 22.69
N GLY A 165 -10.56 -30.61 21.49
CA GLY A 165 -11.62 -29.63 21.32
C GLY A 165 -11.52 -28.86 20.01
N HIS A 166 -12.40 -27.89 19.83
CA HIS A 166 -12.38 -27.03 18.66
C HIS A 166 -11.03 -26.27 18.54
N MET A 167 -10.46 -26.27 17.34
CA MET A 167 -9.18 -25.60 17.04
C MET A 167 -9.33 -24.69 15.82
N GLY A 168 -8.76 -23.48 15.90
CA GLY A 168 -8.90 -22.47 14.86
C GLY A 168 -10.22 -21.70 14.97
N ALA A 169 -10.57 -20.95 13.93
CA ALA A 169 -11.69 -19.99 13.91
C ALA A 169 -11.66 -18.94 15.05
N ALA A 170 -10.51 -18.79 15.71
CA ALA A 170 -10.28 -17.77 16.71
C ALA A 170 -9.61 -16.56 16.05
N ARG A 171 -9.88 -15.36 16.60
CA ARG A 171 -9.18 -14.14 16.22
C ARG A 171 -7.74 -14.22 16.71
N VAL A 172 -6.79 -14.08 15.81
CA VAL A 172 -5.34 -14.10 16.08
C VAL A 172 -4.71 -12.86 15.44
N THR A 173 -3.71 -12.31 16.10
CA THR A 173 -2.93 -11.17 15.60
C THR A 173 -1.50 -11.63 15.37
N THR A 174 -0.99 -11.45 14.16
CA THR A 174 0.44 -11.56 13.86
C THR A 174 1.03 -10.16 13.92
N GLN A 175 2.06 -9.99 14.74
CA GLN A 175 2.64 -8.68 15.02
C GLN A 175 3.96 -8.47 14.28
N ASN A 176 4.37 -7.20 14.16
CA ASN A 176 5.67 -6.79 13.61
C ASN A 176 5.92 -7.28 12.18
N LEU A 177 4.89 -7.27 11.34
CA LEU A 177 5.03 -7.60 9.94
C LEU A 177 5.49 -6.38 9.15
N GLU A 178 6.48 -6.54 8.30
CA GLU A 178 7.04 -5.46 7.48
C GLU A 178 6.22 -5.30 6.19
N VAL A 179 5.86 -4.06 5.85
CA VAL A 179 5.27 -3.71 4.56
C VAL A 179 6.40 -3.61 3.54
N VAL A 180 6.34 -4.43 2.50
CA VAL A 180 7.42 -4.53 1.51
C VAL A 180 7.16 -3.59 0.34
N LYS A 181 5.92 -3.51 -0.13
CA LYS A 181 5.51 -2.69 -1.26
C LYS A 181 4.01 -2.38 -1.17
N THR A 182 3.64 -1.19 -1.58
CA THR A 182 2.25 -0.78 -1.82
C THR A 182 2.02 -0.50 -3.31
N ASP A 183 0.78 -0.71 -3.75
CA ASP A 183 0.32 -0.40 -5.10
C ASP A 183 -1.06 0.25 -4.98
N SER A 184 -1.10 1.58 -5.07
CA SER A 184 -2.32 2.37 -4.89
C SER A 184 -3.30 2.22 -6.04
N ALA A 185 -2.82 2.12 -7.29
CA ALA A 185 -3.66 1.92 -8.46
C ALA A 185 -4.52 0.65 -8.35
N ARG A 186 -3.97 -0.42 -7.78
CA ARG A 186 -4.69 -1.68 -7.53
C ARG A 186 -5.23 -1.83 -6.11
N GLY A 187 -4.93 -0.89 -5.23
CA GLY A 187 -5.30 -0.93 -3.81
C GLY A 187 -4.68 -2.11 -3.06
N LEU A 188 -3.43 -2.47 -3.35
CA LEU A 188 -2.74 -3.62 -2.75
C LEU A 188 -1.66 -3.20 -1.75
N ILE A 189 -1.59 -3.94 -0.64
CA ILE A 189 -0.51 -3.88 0.34
C ILE A 189 0.16 -5.25 0.37
N MET A 190 1.47 -5.29 0.17
CA MET A 190 2.28 -6.50 0.22
C MET A 190 3.04 -6.55 1.54
N VAL A 191 2.65 -7.50 2.39
CA VAL A 191 3.21 -7.65 3.74
C VAL A 191 4.11 -8.89 3.79
N LYS A 192 5.28 -8.77 4.40
CA LYS A 192 6.23 -9.87 4.57
C LYS A 192 5.65 -10.98 5.44
N GLY A 193 5.79 -12.23 4.98
CA GLY A 193 5.40 -13.41 5.75
C GLY A 193 3.91 -13.75 5.69
N ALA A 194 3.42 -14.47 6.69
CA ALA A 194 2.10 -15.09 6.71
C ALA A 194 1.10 -14.31 7.57
N VAL A 195 -0.10 -14.14 7.01
CA VAL A 195 -1.24 -13.48 7.67
C VAL A 195 -2.28 -14.52 8.10
N PRO A 196 -2.94 -14.38 9.28
CA PRO A 196 -3.98 -15.30 9.73
C PRO A 196 -5.18 -15.35 8.78
N GLY A 197 -5.71 -16.56 8.58
CA GLY A 197 -6.93 -16.80 7.80
C GLY A 197 -6.69 -17.33 6.38
N SER A 198 -7.78 -17.78 5.77
CA SER A 198 -7.79 -18.32 4.40
C SER A 198 -7.75 -17.21 3.35
N LYS A 199 -7.40 -17.57 2.11
CA LYS A 199 -7.59 -16.70 0.94
C LYS A 199 -9.05 -16.25 0.84
N GLY A 200 -9.26 -14.98 0.52
CA GLY A 200 -10.55 -14.30 0.48
C GLY A 200 -11.08 -13.83 1.85
N GLY A 201 -10.40 -14.18 2.95
CA GLY A 201 -10.77 -13.74 4.29
C GLY A 201 -10.49 -12.26 4.52
N TRP A 202 -11.28 -11.65 5.40
CA TRP A 202 -11.08 -10.27 5.85
C TRP A 202 -10.11 -10.21 7.02
N VAL A 203 -9.19 -9.26 6.96
CA VAL A 203 -8.21 -8.98 7.99
C VAL A 203 -8.22 -7.49 8.32
N THR A 204 -7.83 -7.16 9.54
CA THR A 204 -7.64 -5.79 9.99
C THR A 204 -6.15 -5.56 10.15
N VAL A 205 -5.62 -4.53 9.51
CA VAL A 205 -4.22 -4.10 9.61
C VAL A 205 -4.17 -2.83 10.44
N LYS A 206 -3.20 -2.74 11.34
CA LYS A 206 -2.93 -1.58 12.19
C LYS A 206 -1.43 -1.32 12.23
N ASP A 207 -1.02 -0.13 12.63
CA ASP A 207 0.39 0.12 12.96
C ASP A 207 0.85 -0.80 14.10
N ALA A 208 2.13 -1.20 14.06
CA ALA A 208 2.67 -2.13 15.03
C ALA A 208 2.76 -1.51 16.43
N VAL A 209 2.11 -2.13 17.41
CA VAL A 209 2.06 -1.62 18.79
C VAL A 209 3.43 -1.72 19.49
N LYS A 210 4.28 -2.65 19.05
CA LYS A 210 5.58 -2.94 19.69
C LYS A 210 6.78 -2.28 18.99
N LYS A 211 6.52 -1.46 17.96
CA LYS A 211 7.55 -0.71 17.22
C LYS A 211 7.31 0.78 17.39
N PRO A 212 8.35 1.62 17.31
CA PRO A 212 8.17 3.06 17.32
C PRO A 212 7.26 3.45 16.15
N PHE A 213 6.46 4.49 16.38
CA PHE A 213 5.62 5.04 15.33
C PHE A 213 6.53 5.64 14.23
N PRO A 214 6.28 5.36 12.95
CA PRO A 214 7.10 5.88 11.88
C PRO A 214 6.96 7.40 11.76
N GLU A 215 8.06 8.11 11.49
CA GLU A 215 8.06 9.57 11.30
C GLU A 215 7.40 9.95 9.96
N ASP A 216 7.59 9.14 8.92
CA ASP A 216 7.03 9.35 7.57
C ASP A 216 5.56 8.90 7.43
N ALA A 217 4.88 8.64 8.55
CA ALA A 217 3.51 8.18 8.52
C ALA A 217 2.54 9.30 8.11
N ILE A 218 1.74 9.05 7.07
CA ILE A 218 0.69 9.98 6.64
C ILE A 218 -0.39 10.07 7.73
N LEU A 219 -0.62 11.30 8.22
CA LEU A 219 -1.61 11.64 9.23
C LEU A 219 -2.66 12.60 8.64
N PRO A 220 -3.96 12.45 8.97
CA PRO A 220 -4.55 11.40 9.79
C PRO A 220 -4.71 10.05 9.06
N ALA A 221 -4.87 10.08 7.73
CA ALA A 221 -4.84 8.92 6.85
C ALA A 221 -4.51 9.32 5.40
N ALA A 222 -4.14 8.35 4.55
CA ALA A 222 -4.05 8.59 3.12
C ALA A 222 -5.47 8.54 2.53
N LEU A 223 -6.06 9.70 2.31
CA LEU A 223 -7.40 9.85 1.78
C LEU A 223 -7.39 9.91 0.27
N LYS A 224 -8.41 9.30 -0.35
CA LYS A 224 -8.57 9.32 -1.80
C LYS A 224 -8.88 10.72 -2.33
N SER A 225 -9.69 11.49 -1.61
CA SER A 225 -9.99 12.90 -1.90
C SER A 225 -8.71 13.74 -1.97
N ALA A 226 -7.88 13.66 -0.93
CA ALA A 226 -6.59 14.35 -0.89
C ALA A 226 -5.63 13.88 -2.00
N ALA A 227 -5.63 12.58 -2.34
CA ALA A 227 -4.81 12.06 -3.43
C ALA A 227 -5.29 12.53 -4.81
N GLU A 228 -6.60 12.62 -5.04
CA GLU A 228 -7.19 13.15 -6.27
C GLU A 228 -6.93 14.66 -6.41
N GLU A 229 -7.00 15.43 -5.31
CA GLU A 229 -6.64 16.85 -5.29
C GLU A 229 -5.14 17.06 -5.55
N ALA A 230 -4.27 16.25 -4.92
CA ALA A 230 -2.85 16.29 -5.17
C ALA A 230 -2.50 15.90 -6.61
N ALA A 231 -3.19 14.92 -7.20
CA ALA A 231 -3.00 14.53 -8.59
C ALA A 231 -3.43 15.64 -9.55
N LYS A 232 -4.55 16.32 -9.30
CA LYS A 232 -4.99 17.48 -10.09
C LYS A 232 -4.01 18.64 -9.98
N ALA A 233 -3.55 18.97 -8.77
CA ALA A 233 -2.56 20.00 -8.56
C ALA A 233 -1.20 19.66 -9.21
N ALA A 234 -0.80 18.39 -9.20
CA ALA A 234 0.42 17.93 -9.88
C ALA A 234 0.28 17.95 -11.40
N GLU A 235 -0.89 17.64 -11.95
CA GLU A 235 -1.17 17.74 -13.38
C GLU A 235 -1.22 19.20 -13.84
N GLU A 236 -1.82 20.10 -13.05
CA GLU A 236 -1.81 21.54 -13.28
C GLU A 236 -0.40 22.13 -13.18
N ALA A 237 0.40 21.71 -12.19
CA ALA A 237 1.79 22.11 -12.05
C ALA A 237 2.68 21.53 -13.17
N ALA A 238 2.44 20.30 -13.61
CA ALA A 238 3.15 19.69 -14.73
C ALA A 238 2.76 20.36 -16.06
N ALA A 239 1.49 20.75 -16.23
CA ALA A 239 1.03 21.53 -17.38
C ALA A 239 1.63 22.95 -17.38
N ALA A 240 1.73 23.59 -16.22
CA ALA A 240 2.40 24.89 -16.06
C ALA A 240 3.91 24.79 -16.35
N ALA A 241 4.59 23.78 -15.81
CA ALA A 241 6.01 23.54 -16.06
C ALA A 241 6.28 23.16 -17.53
N ALA A 242 5.39 22.39 -18.17
CA ALA A 242 5.47 22.09 -19.59
C ALA A 242 5.23 23.34 -20.45
N ALA A 243 4.30 24.21 -20.07
CA ALA A 243 4.05 25.47 -20.76
C ALA A 243 5.22 26.46 -20.60
N GLU A 244 5.83 26.54 -19.41
CA GLU A 244 7.06 27.32 -19.18
C GLU A 244 8.25 26.74 -19.96
N ALA A 245 8.42 25.42 -19.99
CA ALA A 245 9.47 24.78 -20.77
C ALA A 245 9.28 24.98 -22.29
N GLU A 246 8.04 24.95 -22.79
CA GLU A 246 7.74 25.22 -24.21
C GLU A 246 7.94 26.71 -24.55
N ALA A 247 7.61 27.62 -23.64
CA ALA A 247 7.86 29.06 -23.81
C ALA A 247 9.36 29.39 -23.78
N GLU A 248 10.12 28.76 -22.89
CA GLU A 248 11.58 28.89 -22.82
C GLU A 248 12.27 28.27 -24.04
N ALA A 249 11.78 27.13 -24.53
CA ALA A 249 12.25 26.52 -25.77
C ALA A 249 11.98 27.41 -27.00
N LYS A 250 10.82 28.07 -27.07
CA LYS A 250 10.50 29.03 -28.15
C LYS A 250 11.40 30.27 -28.07
N ARG A 251 11.63 30.82 -26.88
CA ARG A 251 12.55 31.96 -26.68
C ARG A 251 13.98 31.63 -27.10
N LEU A 252 14.49 30.46 -26.70
CA LEU A 252 15.81 29.99 -27.09
C LEU A 252 15.91 29.72 -28.60
N ALA A 253 14.85 29.18 -29.22
CA ALA A 253 14.81 28.98 -30.67
C ALA A 253 14.76 30.31 -31.44
N GLU A 254 14.04 31.32 -30.95
CA GLU A 254 14.02 32.67 -31.53
C GLU A 254 15.37 33.38 -31.36
N GLU A 255 16.04 33.23 -30.21
CA GLU A 255 17.39 33.76 -29.96
C GLU A 255 18.42 33.06 -30.86
N GLN A 256 18.35 31.74 -31.04
CA GLN A 256 19.22 31.01 -31.96
C GLN A 256 18.96 31.37 -33.42
N ALA A 257 17.69 31.53 -33.83
CA ALA A 257 17.34 31.99 -35.17
C ALA A 257 17.81 33.43 -35.43
N ALA A 258 17.77 34.31 -34.43
CA ALA A 258 18.31 35.66 -34.52
C ALA A 258 19.84 35.65 -34.65
N GLN A 259 20.54 34.82 -33.87
CA GLN A 259 21.99 34.65 -33.96
C GLN A 259 22.43 34.02 -35.29
N GLU A 260 21.68 33.04 -35.82
CA GLU A 260 21.93 32.46 -37.14
C GLU A 260 21.65 33.46 -38.27
N ALA A 261 20.59 34.28 -38.17
CA ALA A 261 20.31 35.33 -39.15
C ALA A 261 21.36 36.45 -39.11
N GLU A 262 21.90 36.76 -37.94
CA GLU A 262 22.99 37.71 -37.77
C GLU A 262 24.33 37.13 -38.28
N ALA A 263 24.58 35.85 -38.05
CA ALA A 263 25.73 35.13 -38.59
C ALA A 263 25.64 34.97 -40.13
N LEU A 264 24.46 34.75 -40.69
CA LEU A 264 24.22 34.72 -42.14
C LEU A 264 24.41 36.10 -42.77
N LYS A 265 23.99 37.17 -42.10
CA LYS A 265 24.28 38.55 -42.55
C LYS A 265 25.77 38.89 -42.46
N ALA A 266 26.47 38.40 -41.45
CA ALA A 266 27.92 38.54 -41.33
C ALA A 266 28.65 37.74 -42.43
N ALA A 267 28.19 36.51 -42.73
CA ALA A 267 28.72 35.68 -43.79
C ALA A 267 28.41 36.24 -45.20
N GLU A 268 27.22 36.82 -45.42
CA GLU A 268 26.91 37.53 -46.67
C GLU A 268 27.73 38.82 -46.82
N ALA A 269 28.07 39.50 -45.72
CA ALA A 269 28.99 40.63 -45.74
C ALA A 269 30.45 40.22 -46.03
N GLU A 270 30.89 39.04 -45.56
CA GLU A 270 32.19 38.46 -45.90
C GLU A 270 32.25 37.95 -47.35
N ILE A 271 31.17 37.32 -47.86
CA ILE A 271 31.07 36.91 -49.27
C ILE A 271 30.97 38.13 -50.20
N ALA A 272 30.33 39.22 -49.77
CA ALA A 272 30.34 40.48 -50.52
C ALA A 272 31.72 41.17 -50.50
N ALA A 273 32.56 40.88 -49.49
CA ALA A 273 33.96 41.32 -49.46
C ALA A 273 34.84 40.46 -50.39
N GLU A 274 34.67 39.13 -50.42
CA GLU A 274 35.40 38.24 -51.35
C GLU A 274 34.89 38.32 -52.81
N GLY A 275 33.63 38.68 -53.04
CA GLY A 275 33.07 38.97 -54.36
C GLY A 275 33.56 40.28 -54.97
N SER A 276 34.28 41.11 -54.20
CA SER A 276 34.94 42.33 -54.69
C SER A 276 36.41 42.13 -55.08
N ASP A 277 36.93 40.90 -54.98
CA ASP A 277 38.31 40.54 -55.36
C ASP A 277 38.39 39.57 -56.57
N ALA A 278 37.34 39.52 -57.40
CA ALA A 278 37.33 38.82 -58.68
C ALA A 278 37.04 39.74 -59.88
N ASP A 279 37.36 41.03 -59.76
CA ASP A 279 37.39 41.96 -60.89
C ASP A 279 38.52 42.99 -60.74
N ASN A 280 39.76 42.51 -60.51
CA ASN A 280 40.96 43.25 -60.88
C ASN A 280 42.20 42.34 -60.91
N SER A 281 42.48 41.73 -62.07
CA SER A 281 43.83 41.24 -62.36
C SER A 281 44.26 41.65 -63.78
N ASP A 282 45.13 42.66 -63.78
CA ASP A 282 46.21 42.94 -64.72
C ASP A 282 45.89 43.22 -66.20
N ALA A 283 45.77 44.52 -66.49
CA ALA A 283 46.45 45.12 -67.62
C ALA A 283 47.60 46.00 -67.09
N ASP A 284 48.85 45.59 -67.37
CA ASP A 284 49.84 46.33 -68.19
C ASP A 284 51.28 46.10 -67.69
N ALA A 285 52.03 45.27 -68.41
CA ALA A 285 53.45 45.46 -68.70
C ALA A 285 53.92 44.35 -69.65
N ASP A 286 54.09 44.65 -70.95
CA ASP A 286 55.45 44.72 -71.52
C ASP A 286 55.40 45.20 -72.98
N LYS A 287 56.34 46.08 -73.33
CA LYS A 287 56.56 46.59 -74.67
C LYS A 287 58.06 46.65 -74.91
N LYS A 288 58.59 45.70 -75.69
CA LYS A 288 59.83 45.79 -76.48
C LYS A 288 59.84 44.66 -77.52
N GLU A 289 59.63 44.99 -78.79
CA GLU A 289 60.66 45.18 -79.85
C GLU A 289 61.08 43.87 -80.54
N GLY A 290 60.93 43.84 -81.88
CA GLY A 290 61.87 43.12 -82.76
C GLY A 290 61.30 42.09 -83.75
N ASP A 291 60.94 42.58 -84.94
CA ASP A 291 61.28 42.11 -86.30
C ASP A 291 61.32 40.62 -86.75
N ALA A 292 60.90 40.47 -88.03
CA ALA A 292 61.00 39.36 -88.99
C ALA A 292 59.94 38.24 -88.97
#